data_AF-A0A0G1ND88-F1
#
_entry.id   AF-A0A0G1ND88-F1
#
_cell.length_a   1.000
_cell.length_b   1.000
_cell.length_c   1.000
_cell.angle_alpha   90.00
_cell.angle_beta   90.00
_cell.angle_gamma   90.00
#
_symmetry.space_group_name_H-M   'P 1'
#
loop_
_entity.id
_entity.type
_entity.pdbx_description
1 polymer ?
#
loop_
_entity_poly.entity_id
_entity_poly.type
_entity_poly.pdbx_seq_one_letter_code
_entity_poly.pdbx_strand_id
1 'polypeptide(L)'
;MEIPSTTSSPALVPRASSYSQKTLKWAVLLSLLMTAAAGVLYSFLQPVIPLFYTLTQSNQQLVNKWWIFLFPAFSWLVTMVHFTLLKTMKNLEGSIERIWCWTTVGIVGITSLLFIRLILAVT
;
A
#
# COMPACT_ATOMS: atom_id res chain seq x y z
N MET A 1 -51.72 23.05 24.58
CA MET A 1 -50.56 22.51 25.31
C MET A 1 -49.82 21.63 24.32
N GLU A 2 -48.94 22.25 23.54
CA GLU A 2 -48.25 21.57 22.44
C GLU A 2 -47.00 20.88 22.98
N ILE A 3 -46.92 19.57 22.75
CA ILE A 3 -45.77 18.75 23.13
C ILE A 3 -44.74 18.91 21.99
N PRO A 4 -43.51 19.38 22.24
CA PRO A 4 -42.53 19.51 21.18
C PRO A 4 -42.07 18.11 20.76
N SER A 5 -42.35 17.76 19.51
CA SER A 5 -41.93 16.53 18.87
C SER A 5 -40.40 16.45 18.87
N THR A 6 -39.88 15.40 19.51
CA THR A 6 -38.47 15.02 19.50
C THR A 6 -37.98 14.93 18.05
N THR A 7 -37.13 15.87 17.66
CA THR A 7 -36.33 15.80 16.44
C THR A 7 -35.35 14.64 16.60
N SER A 8 -35.73 13.46 16.11
CA SER A 8 -34.81 12.34 15.92
C SER A 8 -33.80 12.74 14.85
N SER A 9 -32.69 13.32 15.29
CA SER A 9 -31.53 13.59 14.45
C SER A 9 -31.12 12.26 13.80
N PRO A 10 -31.13 12.13 12.45
CA PRO A 10 -30.81 10.87 11.81
C PRO A 10 -29.36 10.54 12.17
N ALA A 11 -29.16 9.36 12.77
CA ALA A 11 -27.84 8.86 13.12
C ALA A 11 -26.92 9.02 11.91
N LEU A 12 -25.89 9.86 12.07
CA LEU A 12 -24.86 10.07 11.06
C LEU A 12 -24.22 8.70 10.79
N VAL A 13 -24.66 8.06 9.71
CA VAL A 13 -24.03 6.83 9.20
C VAL A 13 -22.56 7.19 8.98
N PRO A 14 -21.60 6.46 9.59
CA PRO A 14 -20.18 6.73 9.41
C PRO A 14 -19.81 6.36 7.97
N ARG A 15 -20.04 7.29 7.05
CA ARG A 15 -19.68 7.17 5.64
C ARG A 15 -18.17 7.31 5.61
N ALA A 16 -17.47 6.17 5.47
CA ALA A 16 -16.04 6.15 5.16
C ALA A 16 -15.76 7.25 4.14
N SER A 17 -14.83 8.16 4.45
CA SER A 17 -14.69 9.37 3.68
C SER A 17 -14.42 9.01 2.21
N SER A 18 -14.92 9.82 1.28
CA SER A 18 -14.67 9.62 -0.16
C SER A 18 -13.16 9.50 -0.48
N TYR A 19 -12.31 10.08 0.39
CA TYR A 19 -10.86 10.01 0.30
C TYR A 19 -10.31 8.61 0.60
N SER A 20 -10.76 7.97 1.70
CA SER A 20 -10.35 6.61 2.06
C SER A 20 -10.61 5.60 0.93
N GLN A 21 -11.78 5.68 0.31
CA GLN A 21 -12.14 4.79 -0.81
C GLN A 21 -11.26 5.02 -2.05
N LYS A 22 -10.93 6.27 -2.37
CA LYS A 22 -10.06 6.60 -3.50
C LYS A 22 -8.63 6.10 -3.25
N THR A 23 -8.09 6.39 -2.07
CA THR A 23 -6.76 5.97 -1.66
C THR A 23 -6.60 4.46 -1.69
N LEU A 24 -7.56 3.71 -1.16
CA LEU A 24 -7.53 2.25 -1.19
C LEU A 24 -7.52 1.71 -2.63
N LYS A 25 -8.36 2.26 -3.52
CA LYS A 25 -8.37 1.87 -4.94
C LYS A 25 -7.01 2.08 -5.61
N TRP A 26 -6.38 3.22 -5.36
CA TRP A 26 -5.04 3.50 -5.89
C TRP A 26 -3.98 2.54 -5.33
N ALA A 27 -3.99 2.29 -4.02
CA ALA A 27 -3.04 1.37 -3.38
C ALA A 27 -3.19 -0.08 -3.91
N VAL A 28 -4.45 -0.53 -4.08
CA VAL A 28 -4.75 -1.85 -4.67
C VAL A 28 -4.30 -1.92 -6.13
N LEU A 29 -4.62 -0.92 -6.95
CA LEU A 29 -4.23 -0.89 -8.35
C LEU A 29 -2.71 -0.89 -8.51
N LEU A 30 -1.98 -0.12 -7.70
CA LEU A 30 -0.52 -0.09 -7.71
C LEU A 30 0.07 -1.44 -7.26
N SER A 31 -0.47 -2.04 -6.20
CA SER A 31 -0.04 -3.36 -5.72
C SER A 31 -0.27 -4.45 -6.77
N LEU A 32 -1.39 -4.39 -7.48
CA LEU A 32 -1.72 -5.33 -8.55
C LEU A 32 -0.80 -5.14 -9.76
N LEU A 33 -0.52 -3.89 -10.15
CA LEU A 33 0.43 -3.58 -11.21
C LEU A 33 1.84 -4.06 -10.87
N MET A 34 2.31 -3.84 -9.64
CA MET A 34 3.61 -4.36 -9.16
C MET A 34 3.65 -5.88 -9.17
N THR A 35 2.56 -6.54 -8.78
CA THR A 35 2.48 -8.01 -8.78
C THR A 35 2.52 -8.56 -10.21
N ALA A 36 1.77 -7.96 -11.13
CA ALA A 36 1.77 -8.33 -12.54
C ALA A 36 3.15 -8.08 -13.18
N ALA A 37 3.76 -6.92 -12.94
CA ALA A 37 5.09 -6.59 -13.41
C ALA A 37 6.14 -7.57 -12.87
N ALA A 38 6.10 -7.89 -11.57
CA ALA A 38 6.99 -8.88 -10.97
C ALA A 38 6.83 -10.26 -11.63
N GLY A 39 5.59 -10.70 -11.87
CA GLY A 39 5.31 -11.97 -12.55
C GLY A 39 5.82 -12.04 -13.98
N VAL A 40 5.61 -10.98 -14.78
CA VAL A 40 6.10 -10.91 -16.16
C VAL A 40 7.63 -10.85 -16.18
N LEU A 41 8.24 -9.99 -15.37
CA LEU A 41 9.69 -9.77 -15.34
C LEU A 41 10.44 -10.95 -14.72
N TYR A 42 9.82 -11.76 -13.86
CA TYR A 42 10.44 -12.93 -13.26
C TYR A 42 11.06 -13.91 -14.27
N SER A 43 10.46 -14.01 -15.46
CA SER A 43 10.96 -14.83 -16.57
C SER A 43 12.17 -14.22 -17.28
N PHE A 44 12.27 -12.88 -17.31
CA PHE A 44 13.33 -12.14 -17.98
C PHE A 44 14.50 -11.77 -17.06
N LEU A 45 14.29 -11.82 -15.74
CA LEU A 45 15.30 -11.46 -14.77
C LEU A 45 16.43 -12.49 -14.68
N GLN A 46 17.63 -11.97 -14.46
CA GLN A 46 18.82 -12.75 -14.13
C GLN A 46 18.54 -13.63 -12.89
N PRO A 47 19.15 -14.83 -12.79
CA PRO A 47 18.91 -15.75 -11.66
C PRO A 47 19.23 -15.15 -10.28
N VAL A 48 20.16 -14.20 -10.26
CA VAL A 48 20.60 -13.47 -9.08
C VAL A 48 20.40 -11.97 -9.26
N ILE A 49 19.91 -11.32 -8.20
CA ILE A 49 19.59 -9.90 -8.15
C ILE A 49 20.40 -9.26 -7.02
N PRO A 50 21.13 -8.16 -7.27
CA PRO A 50 21.72 -7.36 -6.21
C PRO A 50 20.64 -6.56 -5.48
N LEU A 51 20.33 -6.95 -4.24
CA LEU A 51 19.28 -6.31 -3.42
C LEU A 51 19.87 -5.61 -2.20
N PHE A 52 20.99 -6.11 -1.67
CA PHE A 52 21.63 -5.57 -0.48
C PHE A 52 22.98 -4.91 -0.79
N TYR A 53 22.95 -3.77 -1.47
CA TYR A 53 24.16 -2.99 -1.76
C TYR A 53 24.90 -2.47 -0.53
N THR A 54 24.28 -2.53 0.65
CA THR A 54 24.87 -2.08 1.93
C THR A 54 25.71 -3.16 2.62
N LEU A 55 25.66 -4.43 2.19
CA LEU A 55 26.48 -5.48 2.78
C LEU A 55 27.93 -5.39 2.28
N THR A 56 28.90 -5.56 3.18
CA THR A 56 30.33 -5.39 2.88
C THR A 56 30.93 -6.51 2.03
N GLN A 57 30.32 -7.70 2.02
CA GLN A 57 30.77 -8.83 1.22
C GLN A 57 29.94 -8.94 -0.07
N SER A 58 30.58 -8.82 -1.24
CA SER A 58 29.90 -8.84 -2.56
C SER A 58 29.07 -10.11 -2.79
N ASN A 59 29.52 -11.25 -2.27
CA ASN A 59 28.83 -12.54 -2.39
C ASN A 59 27.50 -12.57 -1.62
N GLN A 60 27.34 -11.71 -0.60
CA GLN A 60 26.09 -11.60 0.19
C GLN A 60 25.13 -10.54 -0.36
N GLN A 61 25.54 -9.76 -1.36
CA GLN A 61 24.69 -8.73 -1.97
C GLN A 61 23.68 -9.31 -2.98
N LEU A 62 24.03 -10.46 -3.56
CA LEU A 62 23.26 -11.17 -4.56
C LEU A 62 22.26 -12.11 -3.90
N VAL A 63 20.98 -11.95 -4.22
CA VAL A 63 19.90 -12.82 -3.76
C VAL A 63 19.21 -13.49 -4.93
N ASN A 64 18.52 -14.59 -4.68
CA ASN A 64 17.73 -15.27 -5.72
C ASN A 64 16.64 -14.33 -6.26
N LYS A 65 16.37 -14.40 -7.56
CA LYS A 65 15.31 -13.63 -8.21
C LYS A 65 13.91 -13.73 -7.61
N TRP A 66 13.60 -14.77 -6.83
CA TRP A 66 12.35 -14.85 -6.04
C TRP A 66 12.11 -13.63 -5.15
N TRP A 67 13.17 -12.95 -4.71
CA TRP A 67 13.05 -11.75 -3.87
C TRP A 67 12.39 -10.56 -4.57
N ILE A 68 12.20 -10.59 -5.89
CA ILE A 68 11.42 -9.58 -6.61
C ILE A 68 9.96 -9.51 -6.11
N PHE A 69 9.41 -10.62 -5.61
CA PHE A 69 8.06 -10.67 -5.05
C PHE A 69 7.94 -10.06 -3.65
N LEU A 70 9.07 -9.73 -3.00
CA LEU A 70 9.05 -9.05 -1.69
C LEU A 70 8.36 -7.69 -1.77
N PHE A 71 8.62 -6.92 -2.83
CA PHE A 71 8.05 -5.58 -3.02
C PHE A 71 6.52 -5.60 -3.18
N PRO A 72 5.93 -6.38 -4.12
CA PRO A 72 4.48 -6.48 -4.19
C PRO A 72 3.88 -7.08 -2.92
N ALA A 73 4.52 -8.08 -2.29
CA ALA A 73 4.05 -8.63 -1.02
C ALA A 73 4.00 -7.57 0.10
N PHE A 74 5.03 -6.73 0.20
CA PHE A 74 5.06 -5.62 1.16
C PHE A 74 3.98 -4.58 0.87
N SER A 75 3.76 -4.25 -0.41
CA SER A 75 2.69 -3.34 -0.83
C SER A 75 1.30 -3.87 -0.45
N TRP A 76 1.06 -5.17 -0.63
CA TRP A 76 -0.16 -5.84 -0.18
C TRP A 76 -0.31 -5.80 1.34
N LEU A 77 0.76 -6.05 2.09
CA LEU A 77 0.76 -5.96 3.55
C LEU A 77 0.36 -4.56 4.02
N VAL A 78 0.98 -3.51 3.47
CA VAL A 78 0.66 -2.11 3.79
C VAL A 78 -0.81 -1.80 3.47
N THR A 79 -1.30 -2.29 2.32
CA THR A 79 -2.71 -2.11 1.93
C THR A 79 -3.67 -2.84 2.87
N MET A 80 -3.34 -4.05 3.31
CA MET A 80 -4.15 -4.80 4.29
C MET A 80 -4.15 -4.13 5.67
N VAL A 81 -3.00 -3.62 6.12
CA VAL A 81 -2.90 -2.85 7.37
C VAL A 81 -3.76 -1.59 7.29
N HIS A 82 -3.70 -0.86 6.16
CA HIS A 82 -4.54 0.31 5.94
C HIS A 82 -6.03 -0.01 6.02
N PHE A 83 -6.47 -1.08 5.34
CA PHE A 83 -7.86 -1.53 5.38
C PHE A 83 -8.31 -1.93 6.80
N THR A 84 -7.46 -2.67 7.52
CA THR A 84 -7.74 -3.13 8.89
C THR A 84 -7.86 -1.95 9.85
N LEU A 85 -6.98 -0.95 9.73
CA LEU A 85 -7.06 0.27 10.55
C LEU A 85 -8.33 1.06 10.26
N LEU A 86 -8.68 1.28 8.99
CA LEU A 86 -9.91 1.99 8.63
C LEU A 86 -11.17 1.28 9.17
N LYS A 87 -11.17 -0.06 9.16
CA LYS A 87 -12.30 -0.84 9.70
C LYS A 87 -12.39 -0.77 11.22
N THR A 88 -11.26 -0.69 11.91
CA THR A 88 -11.19 -0.64 13.38
C THR A 88 -11.47 0.76 13.90
N MET A 89 -11.02 1.79 13.18
CA MET A 89 -11.07 3.19 13.60
C MET A 89 -12.14 3.98 12.81
N LYS A 90 -13.39 3.49 12.82
CA LYS A 90 -14.51 4.06 12.04
C LYS A 90 -14.94 5.48 12.45
N ASN A 91 -14.49 5.97 13.62
CA ASN A 91 -14.85 7.26 14.18
C ASN A 91 -13.64 8.22 14.28
N LEU A 92 -12.67 8.09 13.38
CA LEU A 92 -11.55 9.03 13.32
C LEU A 92 -12.01 10.40 12.83
N GLU A 93 -11.39 11.46 13.36
CA GLU A 93 -11.48 12.78 12.77
C GLU A 93 -10.97 12.76 11.32
N GLY A 94 -11.66 13.48 10.43
CA GLY A 94 -11.36 13.48 9.00
C GLY A 94 -9.93 13.93 8.67
N SER A 95 -9.29 14.74 9.52
CA SER A 95 -7.88 15.14 9.38
C SER A 95 -6.93 13.95 9.57
N ILE A 96 -7.17 13.12 10.59
CA ILE A 96 -6.34 11.94 10.89
C ILE A 96 -6.51 10.89 9.79
N GLU A 97 -7.75 10.65 9.35
CA GLU A 97 -8.05 9.75 8.23
C GLU A 97 -7.31 10.19 6.95
N ARG A 98 -7.29 11.49 6.67
CA ARG A 98 -6.59 12.06 5.50
C ARG A 98 -5.08 11.85 5.57
N ILE A 99 -4.45 12.10 6.72
CA ILE A 99 -3.01 11.88 6.89
C ILE A 99 -2.69 10.40 6.68
N TRP A 100 -3.46 9.51 7.31
CA TRP A 100 -3.27 8.06 7.17
C TRP A 100 -3.39 7.57 5.72
N CYS A 101 -4.37 8.10 4.98
CA CYS A 101 -4.53 7.83 3.55
C CYS A 101 -3.31 8.27 2.74
N TRP A 102 -2.82 9.49 2.94
CA TRP A 102 -1.65 10.00 2.24
C TRP A 102 -0.37 9.24 2.60
N THR A 103 -0.19 8.86 3.86
CA THR A 103 0.95 8.04 4.30
C THR A 103 0.95 6.69 3.60
N THR A 104 -0.21 6.05 3.47
CA THR A 104 -0.31 4.74 2.82
C THR A 104 0.04 4.81 1.34
N VAL A 105 -0.48 5.82 0.62
CA VAL A 105 -0.10 6.08 -0.78
C VAL A 105 1.38 6.40 -0.90
N GLY A 106 1.94 7.17 0.05
CA GLY A 106 3.36 7.48 0.10
C GLY A 106 4.22 6.23 0.25
N ILE A 107 3.91 5.34 1.20
CA ILE A 107 4.64 4.09 1.43
C ILE A 107 4.57 3.18 0.19
N VAL A 108 3.37 2.99 -0.36
CA VAL A 108 3.16 2.14 -1.55
C VAL A 108 3.85 2.76 -2.77
N GLY A 109 3.83 4.09 -2.92
CA GLY A 109 4.54 4.83 -3.95
C GLY A 109 6.07 4.70 -3.84
N ILE A 110 6.65 4.88 -2.66
CA ILE A 110 8.09 4.69 -2.42
C ILE A 110 8.48 3.23 -2.69
N THR A 111 7.67 2.27 -2.25
CA THR A 111 7.89 0.84 -2.51
C THR A 111 7.90 0.55 -4.01
N SER A 112 6.98 1.16 -4.76
CA SER A 112 6.93 1.06 -6.23
C SER A 112 8.15 1.69 -6.90
N LEU A 113 8.62 2.85 -6.43
CA LEU A 113 9.85 3.48 -6.94
C LEU A 113 11.08 2.60 -6.69
N LEU A 114 11.20 2.00 -5.50
CA LEU A 114 12.27 1.06 -5.20
C LEU A 114 12.22 -0.18 -6.10
N PHE A 115 11.02 -0.69 -6.38
CA PHE A 115 10.82 -1.80 -7.29
C PHE A 115 11.24 -1.47 -8.73
N ILE A 116 10.83 -0.31 -9.26
CA ILE A 116 11.27 0.16 -10.58
C ILE A 116 12.79 0.32 -10.62
N ARG A 117 13.38 0.92 -9.59
CA ARG A 117 14.84 1.08 -9.50
C ARG A 117 15.57 -0.26 -9.51
N LEU A 118 15.04 -1.26 -8.80
CA LEU A 118 15.61 -2.61 -8.79
C LEU A 118 15.54 -3.26 -10.17
N ILE A 119 14.41 -3.11 -10.88
CA ILE A 119 14.27 -3.62 -12.25
C ILE A 119 15.29 -2.97 -13.18
N LEU A 120 15.45 -1.64 -13.11
CA LEU A 120 16.42 -0.90 -13.91
C LEU A 120 17.88 -1.23 -13.57
N ALA A 121 18.17 -1.68 -12.35
CA ALA A 121 19.52 -2.07 -11.97
C ALA A 121 19.91 -3.48 -12.47
N VAL A 122 18.93 -4.29 -12.86
CA VAL A 122 19.09 -5.72 -13.19
C VAL A 122 18.87 -6.01 -14.67
N THR A 123 18.08 -5.17 -15.34
CA THR A 123 17.85 -5.20 -16.79
C THR A 123 18.95 -4.41 -17.49
#